data_AF-A0A946XU95-F1
#
_entry.id   AF-A0A946XU95-F1
#
_cell.length_a   1.000
_cell.length_b   1.000
_cell.length_c   1.000
_cell.angle_alpha   90.00
_cell.angle_beta   90.00
_cell.angle_gamma   90.00
#
_symmetry.space_group_name_H-M   'P 1'
#
loop_
_entity.id
_entity.type
_entity.pdbx_description
1 polymer ?
#
loop_
_entity_poly.entity_id
_entity_poly.type
_entity_poly.pdbx_seq_one_letter_code
_entity_poly.pdbx_strand_id
1 'polypeptide(L)'
;MKQNKSRRIDAPAPERSEIVELLEKHGRPLKRTNIFERLGIKREDSREIVNRRLRAMVRDGQLVKNRRGAYGLAAKMDLVAGRVSAHRDGFGFVMPDEGGPDLYLSPRRMRSVLHGDRVLASVVGVDGRGRKEGAVREILERAHQRVVGHFVEESGVALVVPDDPRINQDVLIPLSETAGARPGQVVVAEIVQQPGPRQPPLGRVVEILGKSGAPGMATEIAIRNFNLPYEWPEGVEAQADAFGEKVTSKMAKGRRDLRDLPLVTIDGADARDFDDAVYAQKRKNGWRLVVAIADVSFYAEPGTPLDTEAENRATSVYFPGRVIPMLPEALSNGLCSLRPDEDRLCLVCDMSINEQGKVTRSRFDAAVMRSQARLTYEQVWDWLVSGEDEIREGQAAVSASLRDLYGLYKA
;
A
#
# COMPACT_ATOMS: atom_id res chain seq x y z
N MET A 1 -16.88 31.46 24.66
CA MET A 1 -18.08 31.05 23.93
C MET A 1 -17.70 30.36 22.63
N LYS A 2 -17.82 29.02 22.59
CA LYS A 2 -18.24 28.17 21.46
C LYS A 2 -18.21 26.74 22.02
N GLN A 3 -19.20 26.43 22.86
CA GLN A 3 -19.42 25.08 23.33
C GLN A 3 -19.77 24.21 22.13
N ASN A 4 -19.00 23.14 21.95
CA ASN A 4 -19.20 22.13 20.94
C ASN A 4 -20.58 21.49 21.19
N LYS A 5 -21.59 21.86 20.39
CA LYS A 5 -22.92 21.26 20.47
C LYS A 5 -22.78 19.78 20.09
N SER A 6 -22.72 18.92 21.10
CA SER A 6 -22.93 17.48 20.96
C SER A 6 -24.18 17.26 20.12
N ARG A 7 -23.99 16.70 18.91
CA ARG A 7 -25.08 16.28 18.01
C ARG A 7 -25.87 15.20 18.75
N ARG A 8 -26.96 15.59 19.42
CA ARG A 8 -27.90 14.62 20.03
C ARG A 8 -28.52 13.80 18.90
N ILE A 9 -28.42 12.47 18.98
CA ILE A 9 -28.92 11.51 18.00
C ILE A 9 -30.13 10.80 18.63
N ASP A 10 -31.23 10.60 17.89
CA ASP A 10 -32.50 10.03 18.44
C ASP A 10 -32.40 8.55 18.86
N ALA A 11 -31.36 7.85 18.41
CA ALA A 11 -30.97 6.46 18.68
C ALA A 11 -29.61 6.22 18.01
N PRO A 12 -28.83 5.15 18.29
CA PRO A 12 -27.68 4.80 17.45
C PRO A 12 -28.13 4.80 15.98
N ALA A 13 -27.42 5.54 15.12
CA ALA A 13 -27.81 5.67 13.72
C ALA A 13 -27.88 4.26 13.11
N PRO A 14 -28.95 3.91 12.38
CA PRO A 14 -29.22 2.52 12.05
C PRO A 14 -28.09 1.88 11.28
N GLU A 15 -27.63 0.73 11.77
CA GLU A 15 -26.48 0.01 11.25
C GLU A 15 -26.75 -0.52 9.84
N ARG A 16 -25.68 -0.90 9.13
CA ARG A 16 -25.80 -1.41 7.75
C ARG A 16 -26.76 -2.60 7.67
N SER A 17 -26.73 -3.48 8.67
CA SER A 17 -27.62 -4.66 8.79
C SER A 17 -29.10 -4.27 8.83
N GLU A 18 -29.47 -3.25 9.61
CA GLU A 18 -30.86 -2.80 9.75
C GLU A 18 -31.41 -2.20 8.44
N ILE A 19 -30.55 -1.51 7.68
CA ILE A 19 -30.92 -1.00 6.35
C ILE A 19 -31.13 -2.16 5.36
N VAL A 20 -30.28 -3.19 5.43
CA VAL A 20 -30.40 -4.40 4.59
C VAL A 20 -31.68 -5.15 4.94
N GLU A 21 -31.94 -5.43 6.22
CA GLU A 21 -33.14 -6.12 6.69
C GLU A 21 -34.42 -5.38 6.28
N LEU A 22 -34.44 -4.04 6.39
CA LEU A 22 -35.58 -3.24 5.96
C LEU A 22 -35.88 -3.43 4.48
N LEU A 23 -34.85 -3.32 3.62
CA LEU A 23 -35.00 -3.45 2.18
C LEU A 23 -35.32 -4.89 1.78
N GLU A 24 -34.79 -5.86 2.51
CA GLU A 24 -35.06 -7.27 2.34
C GLU A 24 -36.52 -7.59 2.64
N LYS A 25 -37.02 -7.15 3.80
CA LYS A 25 -38.42 -7.31 4.21
C LYS A 25 -39.38 -6.55 3.29
N HIS A 26 -38.96 -5.40 2.75
CA HIS A 26 -39.81 -4.64 1.83
C HIS A 26 -39.85 -5.23 0.41
N GLY A 27 -38.79 -5.92 -0.02
CA GLY A 27 -38.74 -6.63 -1.30
C GLY A 27 -38.72 -5.77 -2.56
N ARG A 28 -38.74 -4.43 -2.46
CA ARG A 28 -38.68 -3.49 -3.58
C ARG A 28 -37.88 -2.22 -3.22
N PRO A 29 -37.34 -1.48 -4.21
CA PRO A 29 -36.56 -0.28 -3.93
C PRO A 29 -37.37 0.79 -3.19
N LEU A 30 -36.77 1.40 -2.16
CA LEU A 30 -37.38 2.45 -1.34
C LEU A 30 -36.72 3.80 -1.58
N LYS A 31 -37.53 4.85 -1.71
CA LYS A 31 -37.01 6.23 -1.66
C LYS A 31 -36.43 6.52 -0.29
N ARG A 32 -35.41 7.39 -0.28
CA ARG A 32 -34.73 7.87 0.93
C ARG A 32 -35.67 8.34 2.04
N THR A 33 -36.72 9.09 1.68
CA THR A 33 -37.76 9.57 2.60
C THR A 33 -38.46 8.41 3.30
N ASN A 34 -38.80 7.36 2.55
CA ASN A 34 -39.49 6.20 3.07
C ASN A 34 -38.59 5.33 3.95
N ILE A 35 -37.27 5.32 3.67
CA ILE A 35 -36.28 4.68 4.55
C ILE A 35 -36.21 5.41 5.89
N PHE A 36 -36.18 6.75 5.87
CA PHE A 36 -36.20 7.55 7.11
C PHE A 36 -37.46 7.32 7.94
N GLU A 37 -38.63 7.32 7.30
CA GLU A 37 -39.91 7.07 7.98
C GLU A 37 -39.96 5.68 8.61
N ARG A 38 -39.56 4.65 7.85
CA ARG A 38 -39.64 3.25 8.31
C ARG A 38 -38.60 2.91 9.38
N LEU A 39 -37.46 3.58 9.39
CA LEU A 39 -36.45 3.47 10.46
C LEU A 39 -36.72 4.45 11.62
N GLY A 40 -37.82 5.21 11.59
CA GLY A 40 -38.19 6.13 12.66
C GLY A 40 -37.26 7.34 12.82
N ILE A 41 -36.50 7.72 11.77
CA ILE A 41 -35.48 8.77 11.83
C ILE A 41 -36.12 10.16 11.70
N LYS A 42 -36.20 10.88 12.82
CA LYS A 42 -36.84 12.19 12.90
C LYS A 42 -35.85 13.35 12.77
N ARG A 43 -34.72 13.30 13.48
CA ARG A 43 -33.70 14.38 13.48
C ARG A 43 -32.88 14.48 12.20
N GLU A 44 -32.52 15.71 11.87
CA GLU A 44 -31.73 16.05 10.67
C GLU A 44 -30.29 15.55 10.74
N ASP A 45 -29.64 15.67 11.91
CA ASP A 45 -28.29 15.12 12.16
C ASP A 45 -28.24 13.61 11.90
N SER A 46 -29.25 12.86 12.37
CA SER A 46 -29.37 11.41 12.15
C SER A 46 -29.62 11.07 10.68
N ARG A 47 -30.40 11.88 9.96
CA ARG A 47 -30.60 11.72 8.51
C ARG A 47 -29.30 11.94 7.74
N GLU A 48 -28.45 12.87 8.17
CA GLU A 48 -27.13 13.10 7.56
C GLU A 48 -26.23 11.86 7.67
N ILE A 49 -26.21 11.22 8.85
CA ILE A 49 -25.45 9.99 9.08
C ILE A 49 -25.94 8.86 8.18
N VAL A 50 -27.25 8.63 8.12
CA VAL A 50 -27.83 7.59 7.26
C VAL A 50 -27.62 7.91 5.77
N ASN A 51 -27.63 9.18 5.37
CA ASN A 51 -27.26 9.57 4.01
C ASN A 51 -25.83 9.18 3.66
N ARG A 52 -24.88 9.45 4.57
CA ARG A 52 -23.48 9.08 4.39
C ARG A 52 -23.33 7.55 4.31
N ARG A 53 -24.04 6.82 5.17
CA ARG A 53 -24.06 5.35 5.19
C ARG A 53 -24.69 4.77 3.90
N LEU A 54 -25.82 5.28 3.43
CA LEU A 54 -26.42 4.88 2.15
C LEU A 54 -25.48 5.14 0.97
N ARG A 55 -24.76 6.27 0.96
CA ARG A 55 -23.73 6.55 -0.07
C ARG A 55 -22.56 5.57 0.01
N ALA A 56 -22.10 5.26 1.22
CA ALA A 56 -21.06 4.25 1.44
C ALA A 56 -21.53 2.88 0.97
N MET A 57 -22.73 2.43 1.34
CA MET A 57 -23.29 1.15 0.91
C MET A 57 -23.52 1.04 -0.60
N VAL A 58 -23.82 2.16 -1.29
CA VAL A 58 -23.86 2.19 -2.76
C VAL A 58 -22.46 2.08 -3.35
N ARG A 59 -21.49 2.82 -2.81
CA ARG A 59 -20.07 2.71 -3.20
C ARG A 59 -19.56 1.28 -3.00
N ASP A 60 -19.94 0.66 -1.90
CA ASP A 60 -19.57 -0.70 -1.53
C ASP A 60 -20.36 -1.76 -2.33
N GLY A 61 -21.29 -1.36 -3.20
CA GLY A 61 -22.04 -2.27 -4.08
C GLY A 61 -23.17 -3.04 -3.39
N GLN A 62 -23.40 -2.83 -2.09
CA GLN A 62 -24.47 -3.49 -1.32
C GLN A 62 -25.86 -3.00 -1.75
N LEU A 63 -25.95 -1.72 -2.13
CA LEU A 63 -27.18 -1.06 -2.56
C LEU A 63 -27.05 -0.47 -3.97
N VAL A 64 -28.17 -0.41 -4.68
CA VAL A 64 -28.28 0.27 -5.97
C VAL A 64 -29.26 1.42 -5.85
N LYS A 65 -28.87 2.59 -6.35
CA LYS A 65 -29.76 3.74 -6.46
C LYS A 65 -30.30 3.83 -7.89
N ASN A 66 -31.59 3.57 -8.07
CA ASN A 66 -32.20 3.67 -9.38
C ASN A 66 -32.37 5.14 -9.85
N ARG A 67 -32.72 5.33 -11.13
CA ARG A 67 -32.95 6.66 -11.74
C ARG A 67 -34.04 7.49 -11.04
N ARG A 68 -34.94 6.85 -10.29
CA ARG A 68 -36.01 7.51 -9.50
C ARG A 68 -35.57 7.87 -8.07
N GLY A 69 -34.29 7.68 -7.75
CA GLY A 69 -33.70 7.99 -6.45
C GLY A 69 -34.07 7.02 -5.33
N ALA A 70 -34.55 5.82 -5.67
CA ALA A 70 -34.85 4.75 -4.71
C ALA A 70 -33.69 3.76 -4.59
N TYR A 71 -33.46 3.26 -3.38
CA TYR A 71 -32.41 2.32 -3.01
C TYR A 71 -32.98 0.90 -2.95
N GLY A 72 -32.30 -0.06 -3.58
CA GLY A 72 -32.64 -1.49 -3.50
C GLY A 72 -31.39 -2.33 -3.22
N LEU A 73 -31.60 -3.57 -2.76
CA LEU A 73 -30.51 -4.53 -2.54
C LEU A 73 -30.00 -5.05 -3.88
N ALA A 74 -28.68 -4.99 -4.09
CA ALA A 74 -28.04 -5.52 -5.29
C ALA A 74 -28.33 -7.02 -5.48
N ALA A 75 -28.23 -7.81 -4.41
CA ALA A 75 -28.47 -9.25 -4.43
C ALA A 75 -29.89 -9.63 -4.88
N LYS A 76 -30.93 -8.85 -4.52
CA LYS A 76 -32.32 -9.09 -4.96
C LYS A 76 -32.59 -8.67 -6.40
N MET A 77 -31.61 -8.06 -7.06
CA MET A 77 -31.69 -7.63 -8.46
C MET A 77 -30.78 -8.49 -9.37
N ASP A 78 -30.27 -9.62 -8.86
CA ASP A 78 -29.27 -10.47 -9.52
C ASP A 78 -28.01 -9.69 -9.95
N LEU A 79 -27.61 -8.72 -9.12
CA LEU A 79 -26.45 -7.88 -9.34
C LEU A 79 -25.27 -8.35 -8.46
N VAL A 80 -24.12 -8.49 -9.11
CA VAL A 80 -22.85 -8.93 -8.55
C VAL A 80 -21.88 -7.75 -8.61
N ALA A 81 -21.41 -7.31 -7.45
CA ALA A 81 -20.30 -6.37 -7.36
C ALA A 81 -18.99 -7.14 -7.49
N GLY A 82 -18.04 -6.59 -8.26
CA GLY A 82 -16.76 -7.25 -8.49
C GLY A 82 -15.80 -6.42 -9.32
N ARG A 83 -14.56 -6.91 -9.44
CA ARG A 83 -13.51 -6.27 -10.24
C ARG A 83 -13.39 -6.88 -11.62
N VAL A 84 -13.18 -6.02 -12.62
CA VAL A 84 -12.97 -6.44 -14.01
C VAL A 84 -11.56 -6.99 -14.20
N SER A 85 -11.47 -8.27 -14.55
CA SER A 85 -10.25 -8.91 -15.01
C SER A 85 -10.28 -8.99 -16.54
N ALA A 86 -9.52 -8.12 -17.22
CA ALA A 86 -9.50 -8.07 -18.67
C ALA A 86 -8.49 -9.06 -19.24
N HIS A 87 -8.79 -9.62 -20.41
CA HIS A 87 -7.91 -10.49 -21.16
C HIS A 87 -7.42 -9.78 -22.42
N ARG A 88 -6.18 -10.09 -22.83
CA ARG A 88 -5.52 -9.49 -24.01
C ARG A 88 -6.30 -9.67 -25.31
N ASP A 89 -7.10 -10.74 -25.42
CA ASP A 89 -7.92 -11.06 -26.60
C ASP A 89 -9.24 -10.25 -26.66
N GLY A 90 -9.46 -9.30 -25.75
CA GLY A 90 -10.61 -8.39 -25.81
C GLY A 90 -11.77 -8.72 -24.87
N PHE A 91 -11.88 -9.97 -24.41
CA PHE A 91 -12.88 -10.37 -23.42
C PHE A 91 -12.39 -10.13 -21.99
N GLY A 92 -13.24 -10.37 -20.99
CA GLY A 92 -12.84 -10.29 -19.59
C GLY A 92 -13.79 -11.03 -18.68
N PHE A 93 -13.61 -10.82 -17.38
CA PHE A 93 -14.42 -11.39 -16.33
C PHE A 93 -14.73 -10.35 -15.26
N VAL A 94 -15.84 -10.50 -14.56
CA VAL A 94 -16.07 -9.84 -13.28
C VAL A 94 -15.81 -10.87 -12.19
N MET A 95 -14.77 -10.63 -11.40
CA MET A 95 -14.44 -11.41 -10.21
C MET A 95 -15.26 -10.86 -9.04
N PRO A 96 -16.23 -11.62 -8.50
CA PRO A 96 -17.11 -11.13 -7.43
C PRO A 96 -16.32 -10.77 -6.16
N ASP A 97 -16.68 -9.66 -5.51
CA ASP A 97 -16.00 -9.22 -4.27
C ASP A 97 -16.18 -10.22 -3.11
N GLU A 98 -17.35 -10.87 -3.05
CA GLU A 98 -17.68 -11.88 -2.03
C GLU A 98 -17.14 -13.29 -2.39
N GLY A 99 -16.36 -13.40 -3.47
CA GLY A 99 -15.92 -14.67 -4.04
C GLY A 99 -17.03 -15.42 -4.78
N GLY A 100 -16.69 -16.60 -5.29
CA GLY A 100 -17.59 -17.41 -6.12
C GLY A 100 -17.21 -17.40 -7.61
N PRO A 101 -18.09 -17.88 -8.50
CA PRO A 101 -17.76 -18.04 -9.91
C PRO A 101 -17.75 -16.71 -10.66
N ASP A 102 -16.72 -16.53 -11.47
CA ASP A 102 -16.56 -15.36 -12.33
C ASP A 102 -17.69 -15.21 -13.36
N LEU A 103 -18.03 -13.97 -13.69
CA LEU A 103 -18.95 -13.65 -14.78
C LEU A 103 -18.18 -13.29 -16.03
N TYR A 104 -18.36 -14.04 -17.11
CA TYR A 104 -17.73 -13.75 -18.38
C TYR A 104 -18.29 -12.46 -19.01
N LEU A 105 -17.41 -11.58 -19.46
CA LEU A 105 -17.72 -10.38 -20.22
C LEU A 105 -17.25 -10.55 -21.66
N SER A 106 -18.19 -10.51 -22.61
CA SER A 106 -17.86 -10.52 -24.03
C SER A 106 -17.09 -9.25 -24.45
N PRO A 107 -16.33 -9.28 -25.56
CA PRO A 107 -15.57 -8.11 -26.02
C PRO A 107 -16.41 -6.84 -26.19
N ARG A 108 -17.68 -7.00 -26.57
CA ARG A 108 -18.63 -5.87 -26.68
C ARG A 108 -18.92 -5.22 -25.33
N ARG A 109 -18.96 -5.98 -24.23
CA ARG A 109 -19.17 -5.47 -22.87
C ARG A 109 -17.91 -4.82 -22.30
N MET A 110 -16.74 -5.32 -22.69
CA MET A 110 -15.45 -4.76 -22.27
C MET A 110 -15.21 -3.34 -22.81
N ARG A 111 -15.84 -2.94 -23.92
CA ARG A 111 -15.66 -1.59 -24.51
C ARG A 111 -15.95 -0.40 -23.57
N SER A 112 -16.72 -0.58 -22.50
CA SER A 112 -17.06 0.52 -21.58
C SER A 112 -16.26 0.52 -20.26
N VAL A 113 -15.39 -0.46 -20.07
CA VAL A 113 -14.63 -0.68 -18.83
C VAL A 113 -13.16 -0.92 -19.16
N LEU A 114 -12.30 -0.63 -18.19
CA LEU A 114 -10.89 -0.99 -18.25
C LEU A 114 -10.59 -2.13 -17.28
N HIS A 115 -9.41 -2.73 -17.40
CA HIS A 115 -8.91 -3.66 -16.40
C HIS A 115 -8.94 -3.01 -15.01
N GLY A 116 -9.27 -3.78 -13.97
CA GLY A 116 -9.27 -3.32 -12.58
C GLY A 116 -10.52 -2.55 -12.15
N ASP A 117 -11.32 -2.00 -13.09
CA ASP A 117 -12.55 -1.27 -12.77
C ASP A 117 -13.44 -2.10 -11.85
N ARG A 118 -13.96 -1.47 -10.79
CA ARG A 118 -14.95 -2.12 -9.93
C ARG A 118 -16.34 -1.80 -10.44
N VAL A 119 -17.12 -2.83 -10.71
CA VAL A 119 -18.40 -2.72 -11.42
C VAL A 119 -19.49 -3.45 -10.67
N LEU A 120 -20.72 -3.06 -10.98
CA LEU A 120 -21.91 -3.81 -10.67
C LEU A 120 -22.41 -4.47 -11.96
N ALA A 121 -22.41 -5.80 -12.01
CA ALA A 121 -22.78 -6.58 -13.18
C ALA A 121 -24.03 -7.44 -12.90
N SER A 122 -24.87 -7.66 -13.91
CA SER A 122 -25.98 -8.63 -13.83
C SER A 122 -25.66 -9.88 -14.64
N VAL A 123 -26.13 -11.05 -14.21
CA VAL A 123 -26.15 -12.24 -15.08
C VAL A 123 -27.18 -12.02 -16.18
N VAL A 124 -26.77 -12.17 -17.44
CA VAL A 124 -27.65 -12.01 -18.62
C VAL A 124 -27.90 -13.31 -19.37
N GLY A 125 -27.16 -14.36 -19.04
CA GLY A 125 -27.33 -15.67 -19.65
C GLY A 125 -26.20 -16.61 -19.30
N VAL A 126 -26.14 -17.71 -20.07
CA VAL A 126 -25.08 -18.70 -20.01
C VAL A 126 -24.54 -18.84 -21.44
N ASP A 127 -23.23 -18.76 -21.60
CA ASP A 127 -22.59 -18.90 -22.92
C ASP A 127 -22.66 -20.36 -23.43
N GLY A 128 -22.27 -20.58 -24.69
CA GLY A 128 -22.25 -21.93 -25.28
C GLY A 128 -21.30 -22.92 -24.62
N ARG A 129 -20.50 -22.50 -23.63
CA ARG A 129 -19.58 -23.33 -22.83
C ARG A 129 -20.08 -23.52 -21.40
N GLY A 130 -21.29 -23.08 -21.06
CA GLY A 130 -21.87 -23.25 -19.73
C GLY A 130 -21.44 -22.18 -18.71
N ARG A 131 -20.73 -21.12 -19.11
CA ARG A 131 -20.28 -20.05 -18.20
C ARG A 131 -21.33 -18.96 -18.11
N LYS A 132 -21.52 -18.38 -16.91
CA LYS A 132 -22.43 -17.25 -16.71
C LYS A 132 -21.90 -16.02 -17.45
N GLU A 133 -22.70 -15.47 -18.35
CA GLU A 133 -22.39 -14.21 -19.04
C GLU A 133 -22.91 -13.03 -18.23
N GLY A 134 -22.05 -12.04 -18.01
CA GLY A 134 -22.33 -10.81 -17.30
C GLY A 134 -22.59 -9.63 -18.22
N ALA A 135 -23.36 -8.66 -17.73
CA ALA A 135 -23.44 -7.33 -18.32
C ALA A 135 -23.20 -6.27 -17.24
N VAL A 136 -22.23 -5.39 -17.49
CA VAL A 136 -21.96 -4.21 -16.66
C VAL A 136 -23.18 -3.30 -16.66
N ARG A 137 -23.68 -2.98 -15.47
CA ARG A 137 -24.82 -2.08 -15.25
C ARG A 137 -24.37 -0.72 -14.76
N GLU A 138 -23.41 -0.71 -13.85
CA GLU A 138 -22.87 0.49 -13.24
C GLU A 138 -21.39 0.29 -12.94
N ILE A 139 -20.62 1.36 -13.00
CA ILE A 139 -19.20 1.38 -12.68
C ILE A 139 -19.09 2.08 -11.34
N LEU A 140 -18.67 1.33 -10.33
CA LEU A 140 -18.59 1.79 -8.94
C LEU A 140 -17.31 2.58 -8.71
N GLU A 141 -16.21 2.14 -9.34
CA GLU A 141 -14.89 2.75 -9.21
C GLU A 141 -14.08 2.53 -10.49
N ARG A 142 -13.38 3.57 -10.94
CA ARG A 142 -12.45 3.49 -12.07
C ARG A 142 -11.06 3.15 -11.55
N ALA A 143 -10.42 2.13 -12.11
CA ALA A 143 -9.08 1.73 -11.71
C ALA A 143 -7.98 2.63 -12.28
N HIS A 144 -8.19 3.17 -13.48
CA HIS A 144 -7.18 3.95 -14.18
C HIS A 144 -7.66 5.38 -14.44
N GLN A 145 -6.96 6.36 -13.86
CA GLN A 145 -7.03 7.77 -14.24
C GLN A 145 -5.88 8.16 -15.18
N ARG A 146 -4.77 7.41 -15.09
CA ARG A 146 -3.59 7.55 -15.93
C ARG A 146 -3.21 6.18 -16.50
N VAL A 147 -2.65 6.18 -17.69
CA VAL A 147 -2.16 4.98 -18.38
C VAL A 147 -0.76 5.28 -18.90
N VAL A 148 0.19 4.39 -18.61
CA VAL A 148 1.51 4.41 -19.24
C VAL A 148 1.46 3.59 -20.52
N GLY A 149 2.12 4.08 -21.57
CA GLY A 149 2.11 3.41 -22.86
C GLY A 149 3.01 4.06 -23.88
N HIS A 150 3.00 3.50 -25.09
CA HIS A 150 3.77 3.99 -26.22
C HIS A 150 2.99 5.02 -27.00
N PHE A 151 3.58 6.19 -27.19
CA PHE A 151 3.03 7.21 -28.08
C PHE A 151 3.22 6.81 -29.54
N VAL A 152 2.12 6.82 -30.28
CA VAL A 152 2.07 6.53 -31.72
C VAL A 152 1.36 7.69 -32.40
N GLU A 153 1.90 8.14 -33.53
CA GLU A 153 1.24 9.12 -34.39
C GLU A 153 1.31 8.61 -35.83
N GLU A 154 0.14 8.32 -36.41
CA GLU A 154 0.02 7.82 -37.78
C GLU A 154 -1.15 8.51 -38.48
N SER A 155 -0.92 8.95 -39.73
CA SER A 155 -1.95 9.58 -40.58
C SER A 155 -2.73 10.74 -39.90
N GLY A 156 -2.05 11.51 -39.04
CA GLY A 156 -2.66 12.64 -38.31
C GLY A 156 -3.50 12.25 -37.10
N VAL A 157 -3.44 10.98 -36.67
CA VAL A 157 -4.07 10.50 -35.44
C VAL A 157 -2.97 10.16 -34.44
N ALA A 158 -3.01 10.78 -33.26
CA ALA A 158 -2.15 10.44 -32.14
C ALA A 158 -2.90 9.57 -31.13
N LEU A 159 -2.22 8.54 -30.63
CA LEU A 159 -2.74 7.64 -29.62
C LEU A 159 -1.62 7.17 -28.68
N VAL A 160 -2.01 6.69 -27.51
CA VAL A 160 -1.14 5.98 -26.59
C VAL A 160 -1.60 4.53 -26.50
N VAL A 161 -0.75 3.62 -26.96
CA VAL A 161 -0.95 2.18 -26.83
C VAL A 161 -0.52 1.78 -25.42
N PRO A 162 -1.42 1.31 -24.54
CA PRO A 162 -1.08 0.94 -23.18
C PRO A 162 0.00 -0.14 -23.13
N ASP A 163 0.92 -0.04 -22.17
CA ASP A 163 1.95 -1.06 -21.97
C ASP A 163 1.36 -2.35 -21.36
N ASP A 164 0.39 -2.24 -20.45
CA ASP A 164 -0.33 -3.41 -19.93
C ASP A 164 -1.30 -3.96 -21.01
N PRO A 165 -1.06 -5.18 -21.54
CA PRO A 165 -1.88 -5.75 -22.62
C PRO A 165 -3.31 -6.08 -22.19
N ARG A 166 -3.64 -6.03 -20.90
CA ARG A 166 -5.01 -6.17 -20.39
C ARG A 166 -5.83 -4.89 -20.60
N ILE A 167 -5.19 -3.73 -20.78
CA ILE A 167 -5.83 -2.49 -21.18
C ILE A 167 -5.90 -2.47 -22.71
N ASN A 168 -6.91 -3.17 -23.26
CA ASN A 168 -7.09 -3.42 -24.69
C ASN A 168 -7.68 -2.25 -25.49
N GLN A 169 -7.60 -1.03 -24.97
CA GLN A 169 -8.15 0.17 -25.59
C GLN A 169 -7.09 1.26 -25.63
N ASP A 170 -6.71 1.65 -26.84
CA ASP A 170 -5.79 2.77 -27.05
C ASP A 170 -6.41 4.08 -26.57
N VAL A 171 -5.62 4.91 -25.92
CA VAL A 171 -6.04 6.24 -25.50
C VAL A 171 -5.83 7.21 -26.65
N LEU A 172 -6.92 7.73 -27.22
CA LEU A 172 -6.83 8.75 -28.26
C LEU A 172 -6.31 10.06 -27.65
N ILE A 173 -5.35 10.69 -28.32
CA ILE A 173 -4.76 11.96 -27.90
C ILE A 173 -5.01 13.00 -28.99
N PRO A 174 -5.74 14.10 -28.72
CA PRO A 174 -5.81 15.23 -29.63
C PRO A 174 -4.40 15.76 -29.94
N LEU A 175 -4.13 16.15 -31.19
CA LEU A 175 -2.80 16.66 -31.59
C LEU A 175 -2.35 17.90 -30.78
N SER A 176 -3.29 18.66 -30.21
CA SER A 176 -3.00 19.80 -29.33
C SER A 176 -2.60 19.39 -27.89
N GLU A 177 -2.79 18.13 -27.52
CA GLU A 177 -2.66 17.60 -26.15
C GLU A 177 -1.56 16.53 -26.05
N THR A 178 -0.61 16.51 -26.99
CA THR A 178 0.50 15.54 -27.05
C THR A 178 1.67 15.92 -26.14
N ALA A 179 1.67 17.13 -25.58
CA ALA A 179 2.79 17.70 -24.83
C ALA A 179 4.15 17.64 -25.56
N GLY A 180 4.14 17.55 -26.91
CA GLY A 180 5.35 17.42 -27.72
C GLY A 180 5.95 16.01 -27.77
N ALA A 181 5.19 14.99 -27.36
CA ALA A 181 5.58 13.58 -27.48
C ALA A 181 5.88 13.20 -28.94
N ARG A 182 6.86 12.33 -29.12
CA ARG A 182 7.30 11.82 -30.42
C ARG A 182 7.00 10.32 -30.52
N PRO A 183 6.67 9.81 -31.73
CA PRO A 183 6.43 8.39 -31.93
C PRO A 183 7.54 7.50 -31.37
N GLY A 184 7.14 6.41 -30.70
CA GLY A 184 8.04 5.45 -30.06
C GLY A 184 8.53 5.83 -28.66
N GLN A 185 8.17 7.02 -28.16
CA GLN A 185 8.39 7.36 -26.76
C GLN A 185 7.37 6.68 -25.85
N VAL A 186 7.80 6.38 -24.63
CA VAL A 186 6.91 5.98 -23.54
C VAL A 186 6.43 7.25 -22.85
N VAL A 187 5.12 7.33 -22.64
CA VAL A 187 4.44 8.50 -22.07
C VAL A 187 3.42 8.06 -21.03
N VAL A 188 3.02 9.02 -20.20
CA VAL A 188 1.87 8.89 -19.31
C VAL A 188 0.73 9.71 -19.88
N ALA A 189 -0.37 9.05 -20.20
CA ALA A 189 -1.61 9.70 -20.62
C ALA A 189 -2.58 9.78 -19.45
N GLU A 190 -3.10 10.98 -19.17
CA GLU A 190 -4.26 11.16 -18.30
C GLU A 190 -5.54 10.94 -19.10
N ILE A 191 -6.44 10.09 -18.60
CA ILE A 191 -7.74 9.84 -19.23
C ILE A 191 -8.69 10.98 -18.88
N VAL A 192 -8.93 11.86 -19.86
CA VAL A 192 -9.87 12.99 -19.75
C VAL A 192 -11.32 12.50 -19.94
N GLN A 193 -11.51 11.52 -20.81
CA GLN A 193 -12.80 10.87 -21.03
C GLN A 193 -12.64 9.34 -20.99
N GLN A 194 -13.30 8.73 -20.01
CA GLN A 194 -13.35 7.28 -19.85
C GLN A 194 -14.03 6.59 -21.05
N PRO A 195 -13.69 5.32 -21.34
CA PRO A 195 -14.24 4.62 -22.49
C PRO A 195 -15.74 4.43 -22.38
N GLY A 196 -16.39 4.46 -23.54
CA GLY A 196 -17.83 4.27 -23.68
C GLY A 196 -18.17 3.16 -24.66
N PRO A 197 -19.44 2.72 -24.74
CA PRO A 197 -19.84 1.58 -25.59
C PRO A 197 -19.50 1.71 -27.09
N ARG A 198 -19.24 2.94 -27.57
CA ARG A 198 -18.96 3.26 -28.97
C ARG A 198 -17.73 4.13 -29.18
N GLN A 199 -16.98 4.44 -28.11
CA GLN A 199 -15.85 5.35 -28.20
C GLN A 199 -14.72 4.87 -27.28
N PRO A 200 -13.47 4.89 -27.76
CA PRO A 200 -12.30 4.61 -26.93
C PRO A 200 -12.10 5.71 -25.88
N PRO A 201 -11.19 5.52 -24.91
CA PRO A 201 -10.82 6.59 -24.00
C PRO A 201 -10.14 7.74 -24.75
N LEU A 202 -10.42 8.97 -24.30
CA LEU A 202 -9.74 10.18 -24.75
C LEU A 202 -8.85 10.68 -23.62
N GLY A 203 -7.64 11.10 -23.95
CA GLY A 203 -6.70 11.58 -22.96
C GLY A 203 -5.82 12.72 -23.46
N ARG A 204 -4.89 13.10 -22.59
CA ARG A 204 -3.79 14.03 -22.88
C ARG A 204 -2.50 13.50 -22.31
N VAL A 205 -1.38 13.78 -22.96
CA VAL A 205 -0.07 13.44 -22.42
C VAL A 205 0.27 14.39 -21.28
N VAL A 206 0.57 13.85 -20.10
CA VAL A 206 0.97 14.63 -18.92
C VAL A 206 2.46 14.49 -18.61
N GLU A 207 3.10 13.44 -19.12
CA GLU A 207 4.52 13.18 -18.86
C GLU A 207 5.12 12.38 -20.02
N ILE A 208 6.35 12.74 -20.42
CA ILE A 208 7.15 12.01 -21.40
C ILE A 208 8.29 11.34 -20.65
N LEU A 209 8.24 10.01 -20.52
CA LEU A 209 9.24 9.25 -19.77
C LEU A 209 10.53 9.08 -20.58
N GLY A 210 10.42 8.99 -21.92
CA GLY A 210 11.57 8.90 -22.81
C GLY A 210 11.43 7.78 -23.82
N LYS A 211 12.55 7.20 -24.25
CA LYS A 211 12.57 6.11 -25.25
C LYS A 211 12.34 4.77 -24.57
N SER A 212 11.58 3.87 -25.21
CA SER A 212 11.26 2.54 -24.68
C SER A 212 12.47 1.72 -24.23
N GLY A 213 13.60 1.80 -24.94
CA GLY A 213 14.83 1.06 -24.60
C GLY A 213 15.79 1.77 -23.64
N ALA A 214 15.39 2.88 -23.01
CA ALA A 214 16.26 3.61 -22.09
C ALA A 214 16.49 2.82 -20.78
N PRO A 215 17.69 2.89 -20.17
CA PRO A 215 17.92 2.32 -18.84
C PRO A 215 16.90 2.83 -17.82
N GLY A 216 16.35 1.94 -16.99
CA GLY A 216 15.34 2.27 -15.98
C GLY A 216 13.91 2.40 -16.50
N MET A 217 13.66 2.38 -17.82
CA MET A 217 12.31 2.52 -18.38
C MET A 217 11.35 1.43 -17.92
N ALA A 218 11.82 0.18 -17.83
CA ALA A 218 11.01 -0.94 -17.31
C ALA A 218 10.55 -0.70 -15.86
N THR A 219 11.39 -0.07 -15.04
CA THR A 219 11.06 0.33 -13.67
C THR A 219 9.99 1.42 -13.68
N GLU A 220 10.15 2.48 -14.47
CA GLU A 220 9.16 3.57 -14.56
C GLU A 220 7.77 3.09 -15.01
N ILE A 221 7.75 2.17 -15.98
CA ILE A 221 6.54 1.51 -16.48
C ILE A 221 5.91 0.68 -15.36
N ALA A 222 6.68 -0.17 -14.68
CA ALA A 222 6.17 -1.01 -13.59
C ALA A 222 5.56 -0.18 -12.46
N ILE A 223 6.24 0.89 -12.03
CA ILE A 223 5.76 1.81 -10.98
C ILE A 223 4.35 2.32 -11.32
N ARG A 224 4.12 2.72 -12.58
CA ARG A 224 2.84 3.29 -13.02
C ARG A 224 1.78 2.23 -13.31
N ASN A 225 2.14 1.11 -13.92
CA ASN A 225 1.22 0.00 -14.21
C ASN A 225 0.64 -0.62 -12.94
N PHE A 226 1.47 -0.77 -11.90
CA PHE A 226 1.03 -1.27 -10.59
C PHE A 226 0.53 -0.17 -9.66
N ASN A 227 0.48 1.08 -10.14
CA ASN A 227 0.05 2.26 -9.37
C ASN A 227 0.77 2.36 -8.01
N LEU A 228 2.08 2.11 -8.01
CA LEU A 228 2.89 2.17 -6.80
C LEU A 228 3.03 3.63 -6.37
N PRO A 229 2.72 3.97 -5.10
CA PRO A 229 2.91 5.32 -4.57
C PRO A 229 4.40 5.66 -4.50
N TYR A 230 4.89 6.49 -5.42
CA TYR A 230 6.30 6.91 -5.47
C TYR A 230 6.50 8.40 -5.11
N GLU A 231 5.49 9.24 -5.30
CA GLU A 231 5.52 10.66 -4.94
C GLU A 231 5.12 10.84 -3.47
N TRP A 232 5.76 11.77 -2.76
CA TRP A 232 5.40 12.10 -1.39
C TRP A 232 4.21 13.07 -1.34
N PRO A 233 3.15 12.75 -0.60
CA PRO A 233 2.08 13.70 -0.31
C PRO A 233 2.59 14.93 0.46
N GLU A 234 1.85 16.03 0.34
CA GLU A 234 2.16 17.27 1.05
C GLU A 234 2.27 17.05 2.57
N GLY A 235 3.35 17.57 3.17
CA GLY A 235 3.58 17.52 4.61
C GLY A 235 4.31 16.27 5.11
N VAL A 236 4.42 15.21 4.32
CA VAL A 236 5.11 13.96 4.73
C VAL A 236 6.61 14.19 4.91
N GLU A 237 7.28 14.77 3.91
CA GLU A 237 8.71 15.10 4.00
C GLU A 237 8.98 16.16 5.06
N ALA A 238 8.14 17.20 5.13
CA ALA A 238 8.27 18.26 6.14
C ALA A 238 8.15 17.72 7.58
N GLN A 239 7.29 16.72 7.81
CA GLN A 239 7.18 16.05 9.11
C GLN A 239 8.46 15.25 9.43
N ALA A 240 8.99 14.50 8.46
CA ALA A 240 10.23 13.75 8.63
C ALA A 240 11.42 14.68 8.97
N ASP A 241 11.57 15.77 8.21
CA ASP A 241 12.66 16.73 8.38
C ASP A 241 12.60 17.47 9.73
N ALA A 242 11.40 17.66 10.28
CA ALA A 242 11.21 18.35 11.56
C ALA A 242 11.84 17.61 12.76
N PHE A 243 12.15 16.31 12.64
CA PHE A 243 12.87 15.57 13.67
C PHE A 243 14.37 15.88 13.71
N GLY A 244 14.91 16.49 12.65
CA GLY A 244 16.34 16.76 12.49
C GLY A 244 17.16 15.50 12.22
N GLU A 245 18.48 15.59 12.35
CA GLU A 245 19.39 14.50 11.97
C GLU A 245 19.86 13.63 13.15
N LYS A 246 19.62 14.06 14.39
CA LYS A 246 20.22 13.43 15.59
C LYS A 246 19.20 13.22 16.69
N VAL A 247 19.33 12.09 17.38
CA VAL A 247 18.57 11.81 18.61
C VAL A 247 18.95 12.83 19.68
N THR A 248 17.95 13.57 20.16
CA THR A 248 18.14 14.56 21.23
C THR A 248 18.03 13.93 22.62
N SER A 249 18.58 14.60 23.63
CA SER A 249 18.43 14.19 25.04
C SER A 249 16.97 14.10 25.49
N LYS A 250 16.09 14.93 24.90
CA LYS A 250 14.64 14.90 25.14
C LYS A 250 14.02 13.60 24.60
N MET A 251 14.42 13.17 23.40
CA MET A 251 13.93 11.93 22.78
C MET A 251 14.42 10.67 23.53
N ALA A 252 15.65 10.73 24.05
CA ALA A 252 16.24 9.63 24.82
C ALA A 252 15.69 9.52 26.26
N LYS A 253 14.97 10.53 26.77
CA LYS A 253 14.53 10.57 28.17
C LYS A 253 13.58 9.41 28.50
N GLY A 254 13.90 8.68 29.58
CA GLY A 254 13.07 7.57 30.08
C GLY A 254 13.31 6.23 29.35
N ARG A 255 14.20 6.21 28.35
CA ARG A 255 14.60 4.99 27.65
C ARG A 255 15.79 4.33 28.36
N ARG A 256 15.89 3.01 28.20
CA ARG A 256 17.05 2.24 28.68
C ARG A 256 18.30 2.65 27.89
N ASP A 257 19.40 2.90 28.59
CA ASP A 257 20.68 3.23 27.95
C ASP A 257 21.45 1.95 27.61
N LEU A 258 21.73 1.74 26.33
CA LEU A 258 22.50 0.62 25.78
C LEU A 258 23.69 1.09 24.94
N ARG A 259 24.08 2.37 25.02
CA ARG A 259 25.11 2.95 24.15
C ARG A 259 26.50 2.32 24.32
N ASP A 260 26.79 1.77 25.50
CA ASP A 260 28.04 1.07 25.80
C ASP A 260 27.99 -0.44 25.49
N LEU A 261 26.82 -0.97 25.11
CA LEU A 261 26.69 -2.38 24.72
C LEU A 261 27.25 -2.54 23.30
N PRO A 262 28.10 -3.56 23.00
CA PRO A 262 28.70 -3.73 21.68
C PRO A 262 27.73 -4.36 20.68
N LEU A 263 26.63 -3.66 20.46
CA LEU A 263 25.65 -3.92 19.40
C LEU A 263 26.28 -3.58 18.05
N VAL A 264 26.00 -4.41 17.05
CA VAL A 264 26.45 -4.22 15.67
C VAL A 264 25.30 -4.48 14.71
N THR A 265 25.37 -3.90 13.51
CA THR A 265 24.50 -4.25 12.39
C THR A 265 25.27 -5.13 11.40
N ILE A 266 24.60 -6.09 10.77
CA ILE A 266 25.20 -7.03 9.82
C ILE A 266 24.28 -7.10 8.59
N ASP A 267 24.71 -6.47 7.51
CA ASP A 267 23.83 -6.20 6.36
C ASP A 267 24.53 -6.46 5.02
N GLY A 268 23.78 -6.43 3.91
CA GLY A 268 24.38 -6.44 2.58
C GLY A 268 25.24 -5.19 2.33
N ALA A 269 26.26 -5.31 1.47
CA ALA A 269 27.19 -4.22 1.18
C ALA A 269 26.49 -2.94 0.69
N ASP A 270 25.40 -3.08 -0.07
CA ASP A 270 24.63 -1.98 -0.65
C ASP A 270 23.51 -1.43 0.26
N ALA A 271 23.25 -2.06 1.41
CA ALA A 271 22.22 -1.62 2.35
C ALA A 271 22.53 -0.22 2.93
N ARG A 272 21.48 0.53 3.23
CA ARG A 272 21.54 1.89 3.81
C ARG A 272 20.58 2.08 4.99
N ASP A 273 19.63 1.18 5.13
CA ASP A 273 18.52 1.11 6.07
C ASP A 273 18.76 -0.04 7.06
N PHE A 274 19.69 0.18 8.00
CA PHE A 274 19.99 -0.80 9.05
C PHE A 274 18.91 -0.82 10.14
N ASP A 275 17.92 -1.69 10.02
CA ASP A 275 16.76 -1.73 10.92
C ASP A 275 17.00 -2.52 12.21
N ASP A 276 17.97 -3.45 12.20
CA ASP A 276 18.28 -4.32 13.33
C ASP A 276 19.76 -4.31 13.73
N ALA A 277 19.99 -4.46 15.04
CA ALA A 277 21.30 -4.62 15.63
C ALA A 277 21.29 -5.74 16.67
N VAL A 278 22.40 -6.46 16.75
CA VAL A 278 22.51 -7.69 17.55
C VAL A 278 23.71 -7.68 18.48
N TYR A 279 23.53 -8.33 19.63
CA TYR A 279 24.59 -8.62 20.60
C TYR A 279 24.31 -9.96 21.27
N ALA A 280 25.33 -10.78 21.47
CA ALA A 280 25.23 -11.96 22.31
C ALA A 280 26.33 -12.03 23.36
N GLN A 281 26.04 -12.77 24.43
CA GLN A 281 26.99 -13.08 25.47
C GLN A 281 26.76 -14.49 26.00
N LYS A 282 27.78 -15.33 25.96
CA LYS A 282 27.73 -16.65 26.59
C LYS A 282 27.55 -16.49 28.10
N ARG A 283 26.68 -17.31 28.68
CA ARG A 283 26.43 -17.42 30.11
C ARG A 283 26.65 -18.88 30.55
N LYS A 284 26.68 -19.11 31.86
CA LYS A 284 26.90 -20.46 32.43
C LYS A 284 25.94 -21.52 31.87
N ASN A 285 24.68 -21.16 31.62
CA ASN A 285 23.61 -22.09 31.22
C ASN A 285 23.00 -21.71 29.85
N GLY A 286 23.80 -21.18 28.92
CA GLY A 286 23.33 -20.76 27.59
C GLY A 286 23.84 -19.38 27.18
N TRP A 287 22.97 -18.50 26.71
CA TRP A 287 23.32 -17.18 26.18
C TRP A 287 22.36 -16.08 26.64
N ARG A 288 22.85 -14.86 26.67
CA ARG A 288 22.01 -13.65 26.57
C ARG A 288 22.06 -13.18 25.12
N LEU A 289 20.91 -12.95 24.52
CA LEU A 289 20.77 -12.35 23.19
C LEU A 289 20.02 -11.03 23.32
N VAL A 290 20.56 -9.96 22.75
CA VAL A 290 19.90 -8.66 22.66
C VAL A 290 19.70 -8.35 21.18
N VAL A 291 18.44 -8.16 20.79
CA VAL A 291 18.05 -7.71 19.45
C VAL A 291 17.44 -6.32 19.62
N ALA A 292 18.03 -5.32 18.97
CA ALA A 292 17.55 -3.95 18.94
C ALA A 292 17.00 -3.64 17.55
N ILE A 293 15.74 -3.21 17.48
CA ILE A 293 15.06 -2.83 16.24
C ILE A 293 14.84 -1.32 16.26
N ALA A 294 15.05 -0.63 15.15
CA ALA A 294 14.79 0.79 15.01
C ALA A 294 13.38 1.16 15.49
N ASP A 295 13.27 2.18 16.34
CA ASP A 295 11.98 2.61 16.89
C ASP A 295 11.24 3.55 15.92
N VAL A 296 10.83 3.01 14.77
CA VAL A 296 10.08 3.73 13.74
C VAL A 296 8.78 4.33 14.28
N SER A 297 8.14 3.62 15.22
CA SER A 297 6.86 4.03 15.82
C SER A 297 6.92 5.35 16.59
N PHE A 298 8.12 5.75 17.04
CA PHE A 298 8.34 7.05 17.65
C PHE A 298 8.22 8.21 16.64
N TYR A 299 8.56 7.97 15.37
CA TYR A 299 8.58 9.00 14.32
C TYR A 299 7.29 9.01 13.47
N ALA A 300 6.70 7.84 13.25
CA ALA A 300 5.44 7.67 12.53
C ALA A 300 4.30 7.38 13.52
N GLU A 301 3.85 8.41 14.24
CA GLU A 301 2.74 8.26 15.19
C GLU A 301 1.38 8.11 14.48
N PRO A 302 0.43 7.32 15.04
CA PRO A 302 -0.87 7.09 14.43
C PRO A 302 -1.64 8.37 14.08
N GLY A 303 -2.19 8.43 12.87
CA GLY A 303 -2.99 9.55 12.37
C GLY A 303 -2.16 10.74 11.87
N THR A 304 -0.83 10.63 11.83
CA THR A 304 0.03 11.65 11.21
C THR A 304 0.16 11.45 9.69
N PRO A 305 0.58 12.48 8.92
CA PRO A 305 0.88 12.32 7.50
C PRO A 305 1.85 11.16 7.19
N LEU A 306 2.92 11.01 7.98
CA LEU A 306 3.86 9.90 7.86
C LEU A 306 3.18 8.54 8.03
N ASP A 307 2.33 8.38 9.05
CA ASP A 307 1.60 7.13 9.32
C ASP A 307 0.61 6.79 8.19
N THR A 308 -0.17 7.78 7.75
CA THR A 308 -1.14 7.60 6.66
C THR A 308 -0.44 7.18 5.36
N GLU A 309 0.69 7.80 5.04
CA GLU A 309 1.44 7.44 3.83
C GLU A 309 2.20 6.12 3.98
N ALA A 310 2.74 5.81 5.17
CA ALA A 310 3.34 4.51 5.44
C ALA A 310 2.32 3.38 5.30
N GLU A 311 1.07 3.57 5.75
CA GLU A 311 -0.02 2.62 5.54
C GLU A 311 -0.38 2.48 4.04
N ASN A 312 -0.44 3.59 3.30
CA ASN A 312 -0.71 3.60 1.87
C ASN A 312 0.38 2.86 1.07
N ARG A 313 1.66 3.06 1.42
CA ARG A 313 2.80 2.38 0.80
C ARG A 313 2.92 0.93 1.24
N ALA A 314 2.60 0.64 2.51
CA ALA A 314 2.66 -0.64 3.23
C ALA A 314 4.04 -1.31 3.33
N THR A 315 4.87 -1.19 2.30
CA THR A 315 6.22 -1.77 2.21
C THR A 315 7.09 -0.93 1.28
N SER A 316 8.40 -0.96 1.50
CA SER A 316 9.36 -0.51 0.50
C SER A 316 9.34 -1.47 -0.71
N VAL A 317 9.51 -0.94 -1.92
CA VAL A 317 9.59 -1.73 -3.15
C VAL A 317 10.98 -1.59 -3.75
N TYR A 318 11.71 -2.72 -3.79
CA TYR A 318 13.10 -2.77 -4.26
C TYR A 318 13.15 -3.24 -5.71
N PHE A 319 13.42 -2.32 -6.64
CA PHE A 319 13.75 -2.62 -8.03
C PHE A 319 15.27 -2.72 -8.20
N PRO A 320 15.75 -3.40 -9.26
CA PRO A 320 17.15 -3.30 -9.65
C PRO A 320 17.55 -1.83 -9.85
N GLY A 321 18.42 -1.31 -8.99
CA GLY A 321 18.96 0.06 -9.06
C GLY A 321 18.02 1.18 -8.60
N ARG A 322 16.83 0.89 -8.06
CA ARG A 322 15.92 1.92 -7.49
C ARG A 322 15.07 1.34 -6.37
N VAL A 323 14.92 2.09 -5.29
CA VAL A 323 13.99 1.77 -4.21
C VAL A 323 12.87 2.80 -4.17
N ILE A 324 11.63 2.36 -4.01
CA ILE A 324 10.53 3.21 -3.53
C ILE A 324 10.43 2.95 -2.03
N PRO A 325 10.92 3.86 -1.18
CA PRO A 325 10.91 3.62 0.25
C PRO A 325 9.52 3.85 0.85
N MET A 326 9.20 3.08 1.90
CA MET A 326 7.98 3.25 2.68
C MET A 326 7.96 4.56 3.46
N LEU A 327 9.13 5.02 3.92
CA LEU A 327 9.31 6.25 4.69
C LEU A 327 10.29 7.19 3.99
N PRO A 328 10.22 8.51 4.22
CA PRO A 328 11.19 9.46 3.68
C PRO A 328 12.63 9.13 4.10
N GLU A 329 13.61 9.46 3.24
CA GLU A 329 15.01 9.11 3.45
C GLU A 329 15.60 9.66 4.76
N ALA A 330 15.14 10.84 5.19
CA ALA A 330 15.52 11.45 6.47
C ALA A 330 15.24 10.52 7.68
N LEU A 331 14.22 9.66 7.56
CA LEU A 331 13.93 8.62 8.54
C LEU A 331 14.60 7.30 8.15
N SER A 332 14.30 6.73 6.98
CA SER A 332 14.74 5.37 6.63
C SER A 332 16.26 5.19 6.63
N ASN A 333 17.00 6.17 6.09
CA ASN A 333 18.46 6.12 5.99
C ASN A 333 19.13 6.97 7.09
N GLY A 334 18.32 7.67 7.88
CA GLY A 334 18.76 8.60 8.92
C GLY A 334 18.41 8.09 10.32
N LEU A 335 17.35 8.65 10.90
CA LEU A 335 16.96 8.46 12.30
C LEU A 335 16.45 7.05 12.65
N CYS A 336 15.93 6.32 11.65
CA CYS A 336 15.49 4.93 11.78
C CYS A 336 16.56 3.92 11.31
N SER A 337 17.71 4.37 10.82
CA SER A 337 18.84 3.47 10.55
C SER A 337 19.80 3.45 11.74
N LEU A 338 20.12 2.26 12.25
CA LEU A 338 21.03 1.99 13.36
C LEU A 338 22.52 2.18 12.98
N ARG A 339 22.83 3.35 12.43
CA ARG A 339 24.15 3.73 11.93
C ARG A 339 25.25 3.62 13.00
N PRO A 340 26.49 3.26 12.59
CA PRO A 340 27.61 3.15 13.52
C PRO A 340 27.95 4.50 14.13
N ASP A 341 28.37 4.49 15.39
CA ASP A 341 28.86 5.65 16.15
C ASP A 341 27.84 6.78 16.37
N GLU A 342 26.56 6.54 16.09
CA GLU A 342 25.49 7.50 16.27
C GLU A 342 24.41 6.98 17.25
N ASP A 343 23.90 7.87 18.11
CA ASP A 343 22.80 7.53 19.02
C ASP A 343 21.50 7.32 18.22
N ARG A 344 20.82 6.21 18.48
CA ARG A 344 19.57 5.81 17.82
C ARG A 344 18.55 5.27 18.80
N LEU A 345 17.27 5.57 18.53
CA LEU A 345 16.16 5.04 19.30
C LEU A 345 15.83 3.64 18.81
N CYS A 346 15.64 2.70 19.73
CA CYS A 346 15.31 1.33 19.40
C CYS A 346 14.29 0.73 20.37
N LEU A 347 13.54 -0.25 19.88
CA LEU A 347 12.81 -1.23 20.66
C LEU A 347 13.67 -2.47 20.80
N VAL A 348 13.88 -2.93 22.02
CA VAL A 348 14.85 -3.99 22.32
C VAL A 348 14.16 -5.20 22.89
N CYS A 349 14.50 -6.38 22.37
CA CYS A 349 14.20 -7.68 22.95
C CYS A 349 15.46 -8.25 23.62
N ASP A 350 15.46 -8.31 24.96
CA ASP A 350 16.56 -8.86 25.79
C ASP A 350 16.16 -10.26 26.27
N MET A 351 16.84 -11.28 25.72
CA MET A 351 16.48 -12.69 25.88
C MET A 351 17.54 -13.48 26.63
N SER A 352 17.10 -14.44 27.43
CA SER A 352 17.93 -15.52 27.98
C SER A 352 17.60 -16.82 27.23
N ILE A 353 18.59 -17.43 26.63
CA ILE A 353 18.47 -18.65 25.81
C ILE A 353 19.27 -19.75 26.49
N ASN A 354 18.72 -20.95 26.63
CA ASN A 354 19.42 -22.07 27.25
C ASN A 354 20.40 -22.76 26.28
N GLU A 355 21.08 -23.81 26.73
CA GLU A 355 22.06 -24.54 25.91
C GLU A 355 21.46 -25.30 24.72
N GLN A 356 20.13 -25.48 24.69
CA GLN A 356 19.40 -26.14 23.61
C GLN A 356 18.73 -25.13 22.66
N GLY A 357 19.19 -23.87 22.66
CA GLY A 357 18.64 -22.83 21.80
C GLY A 357 17.23 -22.35 22.19
N LYS A 358 16.68 -22.77 23.33
CA LYS A 358 15.32 -22.39 23.76
C LYS A 358 15.32 -21.08 24.54
N VAL A 359 14.49 -20.14 24.13
CA VAL A 359 14.21 -18.90 24.90
C VAL A 359 13.54 -19.27 26.22
N THR A 360 14.15 -18.87 27.33
CA THR A 360 13.68 -19.12 28.70
C THR A 360 13.09 -17.88 29.36
N ARG A 361 13.54 -16.69 28.95
CA ARG A 361 13.05 -15.40 29.41
C ARG A 361 13.22 -14.36 28.33
N SER A 362 12.29 -13.43 28.24
CA SER A 362 12.39 -12.23 27.39
C SER A 362 11.94 -10.99 28.17
N ARG A 363 12.44 -9.84 27.74
CA ARG A 363 11.99 -8.51 28.19
C ARG A 363 12.04 -7.56 27.00
N PHE A 364 11.02 -6.71 26.89
CA PHE A 364 10.93 -5.67 25.89
C PHE A 364 11.08 -4.30 26.53
N ASP A 365 11.93 -3.44 25.95
CA ASP A 365 12.19 -2.09 26.44
C ASP A 365 12.32 -1.11 25.28
N ALA A 366 11.84 0.12 25.47
CA ALA A 366 12.29 1.27 24.70
C ALA A 366 13.71 1.67 25.16
N ALA A 367 14.64 1.81 24.23
CA ALA A 367 16.04 2.05 24.51
C ALA A 367 16.66 3.12 23.59
N VAL A 368 17.86 3.58 23.97
CA VAL A 368 18.79 4.30 23.11
C VAL A 368 20.06 3.47 22.99
N MET A 369 20.55 3.28 21.78
CA MET A 369 21.76 2.53 21.48
C MET A 369 22.73 3.35 20.63
N ARG A 370 23.96 2.86 20.53
CA ARG A 370 24.97 3.33 19.58
C ARG A 370 25.63 2.09 18.97
N SER A 371 25.44 1.87 17.68
CA SER A 371 26.07 0.73 17.00
C SER A 371 27.60 0.92 17.01
N GLN A 372 28.34 -0.10 17.44
CA GLN A 372 29.81 -0.04 17.52
C GLN A 372 30.48 -0.43 16.20
N ALA A 373 29.73 -1.03 15.28
CA ALA A 373 30.20 -1.34 13.94
C ALA A 373 29.03 -1.60 12.98
N ARG A 374 29.19 -1.12 11.74
CA ARG A 374 28.47 -1.64 10.58
C ARG A 374 29.36 -2.69 9.92
N LEU A 375 28.84 -3.90 9.80
CA LEU A 375 29.53 -5.06 9.22
C LEU A 375 28.75 -5.58 8.01
N THR A 376 29.44 -6.25 7.08
CA THR A 376 28.76 -7.04 6.05
C THR A 376 28.78 -8.52 6.37
N TYR A 377 27.87 -9.28 5.76
CA TYR A 377 27.85 -10.74 5.86
C TYR A 377 29.19 -11.37 5.49
N GLU A 378 29.81 -10.89 4.41
CA GLU A 378 31.11 -11.38 3.94
C GLU A 378 32.22 -11.06 4.93
N GLN A 379 32.26 -9.83 5.46
CA GLN A 379 33.25 -9.44 6.47
C GLN A 379 33.19 -10.32 7.72
N VAL A 380 31.98 -10.59 8.23
CA VAL A 380 31.80 -11.43 9.42
C VAL A 380 32.19 -12.87 9.12
N TRP A 381 31.80 -13.41 7.96
CA TRP A 381 32.11 -14.78 7.59
C TRP A 381 33.60 -15.01 7.37
N ASP A 382 34.25 -14.14 6.59
CA ASP A 382 35.68 -14.24 6.29
C ASP A 382 36.51 -14.17 7.59
N TRP A 383 36.14 -13.25 8.49
CA TRP A 383 36.77 -13.16 9.80
C TRP A 383 36.55 -14.44 10.64
N LEU A 384 35.33 -14.97 10.73
CA LEU A 384 35.04 -16.21 11.47
C LEU A 384 35.87 -17.40 10.97
N VAL A 385 36.11 -17.49 9.66
CA VAL A 385 36.87 -18.58 9.03
C VAL A 385 38.38 -18.37 9.17
N SER A 386 38.85 -17.12 9.16
CA SER A 386 40.28 -16.80 9.32
C SER A 386 40.86 -17.26 10.67
N GLY A 387 40.01 -17.28 11.71
CA GLY A 387 40.44 -17.58 13.08
C GLY A 387 41.15 -16.42 13.79
N GLU A 388 41.14 -15.21 13.20
CA GLU A 388 41.73 -14.02 13.81
C GLU A 388 41.06 -13.63 15.14
N ASP A 389 41.84 -13.03 16.04
CA ASP A 389 41.40 -12.65 17.39
C ASP A 389 40.39 -11.49 17.38
N GLU A 390 40.47 -10.59 16.40
CA GLU A 390 39.57 -9.44 16.28
C GLU A 390 39.12 -9.23 14.84
N ILE A 391 37.87 -8.83 14.65
CA ILE A 391 37.34 -8.50 13.31
C ILE A 391 37.97 -7.22 12.75
N ARG A 392 38.37 -6.31 13.65
CA ARG A 392 39.11 -5.08 13.39
C ARG A 392 39.92 -4.76 14.64
N GLU A 393 41.13 -4.24 14.45
CA GLU A 393 42.00 -3.83 15.56
C GLU A 393 41.29 -2.85 16.51
N GLY A 394 41.30 -3.17 17.80
CA GLY A 394 40.65 -2.37 18.85
C GLY A 394 39.17 -2.72 19.08
N GLN A 395 38.63 -3.74 18.41
CA GLN A 395 37.23 -4.17 18.52
C GLN A 395 37.06 -5.53 19.23
N ALA A 396 37.86 -5.79 20.26
CA ALA A 396 37.79 -7.02 21.05
C ALA A 396 36.37 -7.37 21.57
N ALA A 397 35.63 -6.37 22.06
CA ALA A 397 34.28 -6.58 22.62
C ALA A 397 33.24 -6.98 21.55
N VAL A 398 33.33 -6.36 20.36
CA VAL A 398 32.50 -6.74 19.20
C VAL A 398 32.85 -8.15 18.75
N SER A 399 34.14 -8.47 18.65
CA SER A 399 34.64 -9.78 18.24
C SER A 399 34.18 -10.88 19.21
N ALA A 400 34.23 -10.63 20.52
CA ALA A 400 33.69 -11.54 21.52
C ALA A 400 32.17 -11.78 21.35
N SER A 401 31.40 -10.70 21.15
CA SER A 401 29.96 -10.79 20.89
C SER A 401 29.64 -11.59 19.62
N LEU A 402 30.38 -11.38 18.52
CA LEU A 402 30.19 -12.11 17.27
C LEU A 402 30.50 -13.61 17.41
N ARG A 403 31.53 -13.99 18.17
CA ARG A 403 31.78 -15.40 18.50
C ARG A 403 30.63 -16.01 19.28
N ASP A 404 30.10 -15.28 20.25
CA ASP A 404 28.95 -15.74 21.04
C ASP A 404 27.67 -15.83 20.20
N LEU A 405 27.46 -14.91 19.24
CA LEU A 405 26.38 -14.96 18.25
C LEU A 405 26.51 -16.21 17.38
N TYR A 406 27.70 -16.50 16.87
CA TYR A 406 27.93 -17.70 16.06
C TYR A 406 27.79 -18.99 16.88
N GLY A 407 28.25 -18.98 18.13
CA GLY A 407 28.05 -20.08 19.07
C GLY A 407 26.58 -20.34 19.38
N LEU A 408 25.78 -19.28 19.51
CA LEU A 408 24.33 -19.38 19.66
C LEU A 408 23.65 -19.88 18.37
N TYR A 409 24.04 -19.41 17.20
CA TYR A 409 23.52 -19.88 15.90
C TYR A 409 23.70 -21.40 15.71
N LYS A 410 24.81 -21.96 16.21
CA LYS A 410 25.10 -23.40 16.12
C LYS A 410 24.32 -24.28 17.09
N ALA A 411 23.82 -23.71 18.19
CA ALA A 411 23.13 -24.44 19.25
C ALA A 411 21.64 -24.51 18.97
#